data_AF-A0A7V9ESF2-F1
#
_entry.id   AF-A0A7V9ESF2-F1
#
_cell.length_a   1.000
_cell.length_b   1.000
_cell.length_c   1.000
_cell.angle_alpha   90.00
_cell.angle_beta   90.00
_cell.angle_gamma   90.00
#
_symmetry.space_group_name_H-M   'P 1'
#
loop_
_entity.id
_entity.type
_entity.pdbx_description
1 polymer ?
#
loop_
_entity_poly.entity_id
_entity_poly.type
_entity_poly.pdbx_seq_one_letter_code
_entity_poly.pdbx_strand_id
1 'polypeptide(L)'
;MTPFLRKLLGLNWLLLVTMLALAIFGVIAIYSATYMRPDPVASEFWRKQANWVAVGFFAFMVASLMDYRWVKWGALPMYLAGLFFLILTRFIGTKVYGARSWLHLGPINFQPAQLAVIAGIMVVALFLSQFRQMHPLLRLAVCGAIAAAPCLLILMQPDLGATIIWGPVLLALLFVGGIPLRYLICIVLIVVAFIPIAYMGMKPYQQERITAFINPDI
;
A
#
# COMPACT_ATOMS: atom_id res chain seq x y z
N MET A 1 24.06 -28.12 -8.59
CA MET A 1 23.09 -27.03 -8.85
C MET A 1 23.58 -25.77 -8.17
N THR A 2 23.70 -24.65 -8.88
CA THR A 2 24.13 -23.38 -8.26
C THR A 2 23.08 -22.91 -7.25
N PRO A 3 23.46 -22.16 -6.20
CA PRO A 3 22.52 -21.65 -5.18
C PRO A 3 21.39 -20.80 -5.80
N PHE A 4 21.67 -20.15 -6.94
CA PHE A 4 20.70 -19.42 -7.74
C PHE A 4 19.61 -20.33 -8.35
N LEU A 5 20.01 -21.42 -9.02
CA LEU A 5 19.08 -22.37 -9.64
C LEU A 5 18.16 -23.03 -8.61
N ARG A 6 18.65 -23.29 -7.39
CA ARG A 6 17.81 -23.82 -6.30
C ARG A 6 16.75 -22.82 -5.83
N LYS A 7 17.11 -21.53 -5.69
CA LYS A 7 16.12 -20.50 -5.31
C LYS A 7 15.07 -20.30 -6.41
N LEU A 8 15.49 -20.28 -7.67
CA LEU A 8 14.58 -20.10 -8.81
C LEU A 8 13.62 -21.28 -8.99
N LEU A 9 14.12 -22.52 -8.87
CA LEU A 9 13.28 -23.72 -8.94
C LEU A 9 12.43 -23.94 -7.69
N GLY A 10 12.78 -23.30 -6.56
CA GLY A 10 12.01 -23.31 -5.32
C GLY A 10 10.87 -22.28 -5.28
N LEU A 11 10.70 -21.46 -6.32
CA LEU A 11 9.59 -20.53 -6.41
C LEU A 11 8.26 -21.29 -6.61
N ASN A 12 7.19 -20.76 -6.02
CA ASN A 12 5.86 -21.28 -6.27
C ASN A 12 5.41 -20.88 -7.69
N TRP A 13 5.63 -21.77 -8.65
CA TRP A 13 5.31 -21.55 -10.07
C TRP A 13 3.83 -21.29 -10.31
N LEU A 14 2.93 -21.89 -9.53
CA LEU A 14 1.49 -21.63 -9.64
C LEU A 14 1.18 -20.16 -9.30
N LEU A 15 1.80 -19.62 -8.26
CA LEU A 15 1.64 -18.22 -7.86
C LEU A 15 2.23 -17.27 -8.92
N LEU A 16 3.40 -17.62 -9.47
CA LEU A 16 4.04 -16.83 -10.52
C LEU A 16 3.19 -16.77 -11.79
N VAL A 17 2.68 -17.92 -12.24
CA VAL A 17 1.84 -18.00 -13.45
C VAL A 17 0.52 -17.26 -13.26
N THR A 18 -0.14 -17.41 -12.10
CA THR A 18 -1.39 -16.68 -11.82
C THR A 18 -1.17 -15.17 -11.75
N MET A 19 -0.08 -14.71 -11.13
CA MET A 19 0.31 -13.29 -11.11
C MET A 19 0.54 -12.74 -12.53
N LEU A 20 1.29 -13.45 -13.37
CA LEU A 20 1.54 -13.04 -14.76
C LEU A 20 0.27 -13.05 -15.61
N ALA A 21 -0.59 -14.05 -15.44
CA ALA A 21 -1.87 -14.13 -16.14
C ALA A 21 -2.77 -12.92 -15.81
N LEU A 22 -2.86 -12.55 -14.53
CA LEU A 22 -3.61 -11.36 -14.10
C LEU A 22 -2.99 -10.06 -14.65
N ALA A 23 -1.65 -9.95 -14.67
CA ALA A 23 -0.98 -8.77 -15.22
C ALA A 23 -1.22 -8.61 -16.72
N ILE A 24 -1.13 -9.71 -17.49
CA ILE A 24 -1.43 -9.72 -18.94
C ILE A 24 -2.90 -9.39 -19.18
N PHE A 25 -3.81 -9.99 -18.41
CA PHE A 25 -5.24 -9.68 -18.49
C PHE A 25 -5.51 -8.19 -18.23
N GLY A 26 -4.85 -7.59 -17.24
CA GLY A 26 -4.94 -6.16 -16.97
C GLY A 26 -4.48 -5.29 -18.16
N VAL A 27 -3.40 -5.66 -18.83
CA VAL A 27 -2.92 -4.96 -20.05
C VAL A 27 -3.95 -5.07 -21.19
N ILE A 28 -4.53 -6.26 -21.40
CA ILE A 28 -5.58 -6.49 -22.40
C ILE A 28 -6.84 -5.68 -22.08
N ALA A 29 -7.23 -5.62 -20.81
CA ALA A 29 -8.37 -4.82 -20.36
C ALA A 29 -8.17 -3.32 -20.64
N ILE A 30 -6.95 -2.80 -20.38
CA ILE A 30 -6.60 -1.41 -20.69
C ILE A 30 -6.61 -1.17 -22.20
N TYR A 31 -6.07 -2.10 -23.00
CA TYR A 31 -6.14 -2.01 -24.45
C TYR A 31 -7.60 -1.90 -24.93
N SER A 32 -8.47 -2.80 -24.45
CA SER A 32 -9.91 -2.81 -24.77
C SER A 32 -10.59 -1.48 -24.41
N ALA A 33 -10.33 -0.94 -23.22
CA ALA A 33 -10.92 0.30 -22.74
C ALA A 33 -10.42 1.56 -23.48
N THR A 34 -9.25 1.50 -24.12
CA THR A 34 -8.59 2.67 -24.68
C THR A 34 -8.52 2.67 -26.21
N TYR A 35 -8.80 1.54 -26.86
CA TYR A 35 -8.76 1.40 -28.32
C TYR A 35 -9.74 2.33 -29.05
N MET A 36 -10.90 2.64 -28.46
CA MET A 36 -11.91 3.52 -29.06
C MET A 36 -11.72 5.01 -28.72
N ARG A 37 -10.68 5.39 -27.95
CA ARG A 37 -10.47 6.80 -27.61
C ARG A 37 -9.78 7.54 -28.77
N PRO A 38 -10.29 8.71 -29.17
CA PRO A 38 -9.70 9.51 -30.25
C PRO A 38 -8.36 10.16 -29.88
N ASP A 39 -8.01 10.25 -28.59
CA ASP A 39 -6.75 10.82 -28.12
C ASP A 39 -5.54 9.89 -28.38
N PRO A 40 -4.53 10.31 -29.18
CA PRO A 40 -3.36 9.50 -29.49
C PRO A 40 -2.57 9.08 -28.24
N VAL A 41 -2.46 9.97 -27.25
CA VAL A 41 -1.74 9.71 -25.99
C VAL A 41 -2.45 8.67 -25.13
N ALA A 42 -3.78 8.64 -25.16
CA ALA A 42 -4.55 7.66 -24.42
C ALA A 42 -4.40 6.28 -25.05
N SER A 43 -4.40 6.19 -26.38
CA SER A 43 -4.25 4.92 -27.11
C SER A 43 -2.96 4.15 -26.78
N GLU A 44 -1.93 4.83 -26.25
CA GLU A 44 -0.66 4.23 -25.85
C GLU A 44 -0.58 3.78 -24.37
N PHE A 45 -1.63 3.97 -23.56
CA PHE A 45 -1.59 3.59 -22.14
C PHE A 45 -1.33 2.10 -21.92
N TRP A 46 -1.78 1.22 -22.82
CA TRP A 46 -1.48 -0.21 -22.74
C TRP A 46 0.02 -0.50 -22.93
N ARG A 47 0.72 0.25 -23.79
CA ARG A 47 2.18 0.12 -23.99
C ARG A 47 2.94 0.54 -22.74
N LYS A 48 2.52 1.65 -22.12
CA LYS A 48 3.07 2.10 -20.85
C LYS A 48 2.84 1.05 -19.76
N GLN A 49 1.65 0.48 -19.67
CA GLN A 49 1.35 -0.58 -18.71
C GLN A 49 2.22 -1.83 -18.94
N ALA A 50 2.38 -2.28 -20.20
CA ALA A 50 3.21 -3.42 -20.52
C ALA A 50 4.67 -3.21 -20.09
N ASN A 51 5.23 -2.00 -20.32
CA ASN A 51 6.56 -1.65 -19.86
C ASN A 51 6.67 -1.66 -18.33
N TRP A 52 5.67 -1.13 -17.61
CA TRP A 52 5.65 -1.18 -16.15
C TRP A 52 5.48 -2.60 -15.59
N VAL A 53 4.74 -3.48 -16.27
CA VAL A 53 4.68 -4.90 -15.92
C VAL A 53 6.04 -5.57 -16.08
N ALA A 54 6.77 -5.27 -17.16
CA ALA A 54 8.12 -5.81 -17.37
C ALA A 54 9.11 -5.32 -16.30
N VAL A 55 9.09 -4.01 -15.99
CA VAL A 55 9.93 -3.42 -14.93
C VAL A 55 9.56 -4.00 -13.55
N GLY A 56 8.26 -4.15 -13.27
CA GLY A 56 7.76 -4.75 -12.02
C GLY A 56 8.13 -6.22 -11.89
N PHE A 57 8.08 -6.99 -12.98
CA PHE A 57 8.51 -8.38 -12.99
C PHE A 57 10.01 -8.51 -12.73
N PHE A 58 10.83 -7.63 -13.32
CA PHE A 58 12.26 -7.58 -13.04
C PHE A 58 12.52 -7.25 -11.56
N ALA A 59 11.84 -6.23 -11.01
CA ALA A 59 11.94 -5.88 -9.59
C ALA A 59 11.51 -7.04 -8.67
N PHE A 60 10.43 -7.75 -9.03
CA PHE A 60 10.00 -8.96 -8.32
C PHE A 60 11.07 -10.05 -8.34
N MET A 61 11.70 -10.31 -9.49
CA MET A 61 12.75 -11.33 -9.60
C MET A 61 13.94 -10.98 -8.71
N VAL A 62 14.42 -9.74 -8.76
CA VAL A 62 15.49 -9.27 -7.87
C VAL A 62 15.11 -9.44 -6.39
N ALA A 63 13.93 -8.98 -5.99
CA ALA A 63 13.46 -9.07 -4.61
C ALA A 63 13.30 -10.53 -4.13
N SER A 64 12.82 -11.44 -4.98
CA SER A 64 12.66 -12.86 -4.65
C SER A 64 13.97 -13.61 -4.46
N LEU A 65 15.05 -13.12 -5.09
CA LEU A 65 16.39 -13.70 -4.97
C LEU A 65 17.15 -13.18 -3.74
N MET A 66 16.76 -12.00 -3.23
CA MET A 66 17.34 -11.42 -2.03
C MET A 66 17.12 -12.30 -0.81
N ASP A 67 18.13 -12.38 0.06
CA ASP A 67 18.02 -13.10 1.33
C ASP A 67 17.14 -12.29 2.30
N TYR A 68 16.26 -13.01 3.02
CA TYR A 68 15.40 -12.44 4.06
C TYR A 68 16.17 -11.64 5.12
N ARG A 69 17.44 -11.98 5.39
CA ARG A 69 18.29 -11.21 6.30
C ARG A 69 18.45 -9.75 5.86
N TRP A 70 18.65 -9.50 4.56
CA TRP A 70 18.77 -8.13 4.05
C TRP A 70 17.45 -7.36 4.19
N VAL A 71 16.33 -8.02 3.97
CA VAL A 71 14.99 -7.44 4.16
C VAL A 71 14.80 -6.99 5.62
N LYS A 72 15.22 -7.83 6.58
CA LYS A 72 15.16 -7.49 8.00
C LYS A 72 16.00 -6.27 8.37
N TRP A 73 17.21 -6.16 7.84
CA TRP A 73 18.10 -5.01 8.10
C TRP A 73 17.64 -3.74 7.38
N GLY A 74 17.07 -3.87 6.18
CA GLY A 74 16.56 -2.76 5.37
C GLY A 74 15.22 -2.19 5.82
N ALA A 75 14.43 -2.93 6.60
CA ALA A 75 13.08 -2.52 7.00
C ALA A 75 13.04 -1.16 7.71
N LEU A 76 13.88 -0.94 8.72
CA LEU A 76 13.90 0.32 9.47
C LEU A 76 14.41 1.50 8.62
N PRO A 77 15.55 1.39 7.89
CA PRO A 77 15.97 2.41 6.94
C PRO A 77 14.91 2.75 5.89
N MET A 78 14.25 1.74 5.30
CA MET A 78 13.19 1.94 4.31
C MET A 78 11.98 2.65 4.90
N TYR A 79 11.66 2.37 6.17
CA TYR A 79 10.55 3.01 6.86
C TYR A 79 10.85 4.49 7.12
N LEU A 80 12.05 4.79 7.65
CA LEU A 80 12.49 6.18 7.84
C LEU A 80 12.57 6.94 6.51
N ALA A 81 13.06 6.30 5.45
CA ALA A 81 13.07 6.87 4.11
C ALA A 81 11.64 7.12 3.59
N GLY A 82 10.71 6.19 3.82
CA GLY A 82 9.29 6.34 3.46
C GLY A 82 8.63 7.53 4.17
N LEU A 83 8.86 7.69 5.48
CA LEU A 83 8.40 8.86 6.23
C LEU A 83 9.03 10.15 5.70
N PHE A 84 10.34 10.14 5.45
CA PHE A 84 11.05 11.29 4.88
C PHE A 84 10.45 11.69 3.53
N PHE A 85 10.20 10.74 2.63
CA PHE A 85 9.58 11.05 1.34
C PHE A 85 8.13 11.52 1.48
N LEU A 86 7.34 10.98 2.41
CA LEU A 86 6.00 11.49 2.70
C LEU A 86 6.02 12.93 3.21
N ILE A 87 7.00 13.28 4.04
CA ILE A 87 7.19 14.67 4.47
C ILE A 87 7.60 15.52 3.26
N LEU A 88 8.51 15.03 2.41
CA LEU A 88 8.99 15.74 1.23
C LEU A 88 7.88 16.00 0.20
N THR A 89 6.96 15.05 -0.03
CA THR A 89 5.83 15.24 -0.96
C THR A 89 4.92 16.36 -0.52
N ARG A 90 4.82 16.62 0.78
CA ARG A 90 3.99 17.73 1.25
C ARG A 90 4.47 19.08 0.74
N PHE A 91 5.78 19.22 0.51
CA PHE A 91 6.42 20.44 0.03
C PHE A 91 6.57 20.46 -1.50
N ILE A 92 7.10 19.39 -2.09
CA ILE A 92 7.53 19.33 -3.50
C ILE A 92 6.55 18.52 -4.37
N GLY A 93 5.61 17.79 -3.75
CA GLY A 93 4.65 16.95 -4.46
C GLY A 93 3.72 17.76 -5.36
N THR A 94 3.42 17.20 -6.52
CA THR A 94 2.47 17.79 -7.46
C THR A 94 1.05 17.59 -6.99
N LYS A 95 0.21 18.59 -7.22
CA LYS A 95 -1.22 18.51 -6.86
C LYS A 95 -1.97 17.81 -7.99
N VAL A 96 -2.41 16.58 -7.73
CA VAL A 96 -3.23 15.78 -8.66
C VAL A 96 -4.58 15.52 -7.97
N TYR A 97 -5.69 15.90 -8.61
CA TYR A 97 -7.05 15.78 -8.05
C TYR A 97 -7.24 16.36 -6.64
N GLY A 98 -6.49 17.40 -6.28
CA GLY A 98 -6.59 18.05 -4.97
C GLY A 98 -5.61 17.53 -3.90
N ALA A 99 -4.97 16.39 -4.13
CA ALA A 99 -4.02 15.75 -3.23
C ALA A 99 -2.56 15.92 -3.72
N ARG A 100 -1.60 16.06 -2.81
CA ARG A 100 -0.16 16.13 -3.13
C ARG A 100 0.54 14.80 -2.83
N SER A 101 0.15 13.75 -3.55
CA SER A 101 0.57 12.38 -3.28
C SER A 101 1.71 11.86 -4.17
N TRP A 102 2.06 12.59 -5.23
CA TRP A 102 2.98 12.12 -6.27
C TRP A 102 4.24 12.98 -6.35
N LEU A 103 5.39 12.32 -6.45
CA LEU A 103 6.68 12.92 -6.81
C LEU A 103 6.97 12.61 -8.27
N HIS A 104 7.06 13.64 -9.10
CA HIS A 104 7.48 13.49 -10.49
C HIS A 104 9.01 13.57 -10.55
N LEU A 105 9.65 12.42 -10.71
CA LEU A 105 11.09 12.29 -10.90
C LEU A 105 11.35 12.13 -12.41
N GLY A 106 11.11 13.20 -13.17
CA GLY A 106 11.22 13.21 -14.63
C GLY A 106 10.25 12.21 -15.29
N PRO A 107 10.73 11.10 -15.89
CA PRO A 107 9.87 10.10 -16.54
C PRO A 107 9.15 9.17 -15.56
N ILE A 108 9.52 9.16 -14.27
CA ILE A 108 8.97 8.24 -13.27
C ILE A 108 8.08 9.01 -12.28
N ASN A 109 6.87 8.49 -12.08
CA ASN A 109 5.97 8.96 -11.04
C ASN A 109 6.12 8.05 -9.83
N PHE A 110 6.68 8.58 -8.74
CA PHE A 110 6.89 7.85 -7.51
C PHE A 110 5.84 8.23 -6.47
N GLN A 111 5.15 7.23 -5.92
CA GLN A 111 4.17 7.41 -4.84
C GLN A 111 4.76 6.91 -3.52
N PRO A 112 5.32 7.81 -2.68
CA PRO A 112 5.97 7.39 -1.44
C PRO A 112 5.03 6.78 -0.39
N ALA A 113 3.71 6.98 -0.50
CA ALA A 113 2.75 6.26 0.33
C ALA A 113 2.87 4.73 0.17
N GLN A 114 3.14 4.23 -1.04
CA GLN A 114 3.33 2.80 -1.26
C GLN A 114 4.61 2.29 -0.59
N LEU A 115 5.70 3.05 -0.67
CA LEU A 115 6.94 2.72 0.02
C LEU A 115 6.73 2.69 1.54
N ALA A 116 6.02 3.67 2.09
CA ALA A 116 5.73 3.74 3.51
C ALA A 116 4.87 2.57 3.99
N VAL A 117 3.88 2.13 3.21
CA VAL A 117 3.06 0.93 3.51
C VAL A 117 3.93 -0.31 3.54
N ILE A 118 4.70 -0.57 2.48
CA ILE A 118 5.57 -1.76 2.40
C ILE A 118 6.58 -1.76 3.55
N ALA A 119 7.23 -0.62 3.80
CA ALA A 119 8.22 -0.50 4.86
C ALA A 119 7.61 -0.64 6.26
N GLY A 120 6.43 -0.06 6.50
CA GLY A 120 5.74 -0.21 7.78
C GLY A 120 5.27 -1.63 8.02
N ILE A 121 4.80 -2.35 6.99
CA ILE A 121 4.50 -3.79 7.08
C ILE A 121 5.73 -4.55 7.57
N MET A 122 6.90 -4.30 6.98
CA MET A 122 8.13 -4.96 7.39
C MET A 122 8.52 -4.63 8.83
N VAL A 123 8.46 -3.36 9.24
CA VAL A 123 8.82 -2.94 10.61
C VAL A 123 7.85 -3.52 11.63
N VAL A 124 6.54 -3.48 11.37
CA VAL A 124 5.52 -4.07 12.24
C VAL A 124 5.71 -5.58 12.34
N ALA A 125 5.96 -6.27 11.23
CA ALA A 125 6.22 -7.71 11.23
C ALA A 125 7.47 -8.07 12.04
N LEU A 126 8.56 -7.32 11.88
CA LEU A 126 9.78 -7.51 12.67
C LEU A 126 9.54 -7.29 14.16
N PHE A 127 8.86 -6.21 14.53
CA PHE A 127 8.52 -5.91 15.91
C PHE A 127 7.66 -7.03 16.52
N LEU A 128 6.61 -7.47 15.82
CA LEU A 128 5.73 -8.54 16.28
C LEU A 128 6.48 -9.88 16.43
N SER A 129 7.50 -10.13 15.59
CA SER A 129 8.32 -11.34 15.66
C SER A 129 9.30 -11.34 16.83
N GLN A 130 9.90 -10.19 17.16
CA GLN A 130 10.93 -10.08 18.20
C GLN A 130 10.34 -9.95 19.61
N PHE A 131 9.24 -9.20 19.75
CA PHE A 131 8.63 -8.89 21.05
C PHE A 131 7.41 -9.75 21.34
N ARG A 132 7.51 -11.06 21.10
CA ARG A 132 6.38 -11.99 21.26
C ARG A 132 5.95 -12.17 22.72
N GLN A 133 6.88 -12.00 23.67
CA GLN A 133 6.63 -12.12 25.11
C GLN A 133 6.02 -10.86 25.74
N MET A 134 5.98 -9.75 25.01
CA MET A 134 5.42 -8.49 25.48
C MET A 134 3.90 -8.57 25.60
N HIS A 135 3.33 -7.83 26.57
CA HIS A 135 1.89 -7.84 26.79
C HIS A 135 1.12 -7.41 25.52
N PRO A 136 0.01 -8.10 25.15
CA PRO A 136 -0.70 -7.84 23.89
C PRO A 136 -1.16 -6.39 23.68
N LEU A 137 -1.55 -5.69 24.76
CA LEU A 137 -1.93 -4.27 24.68
C LEU A 137 -0.77 -3.35 24.29
N LEU A 138 0.44 -3.62 24.80
CA LEU A 138 1.60 -2.79 24.48
C LEU A 138 2.09 -3.08 23.06
N ARG A 139 2.02 -4.34 22.63
CA ARG A 139 2.27 -4.72 21.23
C ARG A 139 1.29 -4.02 20.29
N LEU A 140 0.01 -3.99 20.65
CA LEU A 140 -1.02 -3.28 19.89
C LEU A 140 -0.71 -1.78 19.81
N ALA A 141 -0.40 -1.14 20.94
CA ALA A 141 -0.11 0.29 20.98
C ALA A 141 1.11 0.66 20.14
N VAL A 142 2.20 -0.11 20.21
CA VAL A 142 3.41 0.15 19.41
C VAL A 142 3.16 -0.08 17.93
N CYS A 143 2.49 -1.16 17.54
CA CYS A 143 2.15 -1.40 16.14
C CYS A 143 1.20 -0.32 15.60
N GLY A 144 0.25 0.11 16.43
CA GLY A 144 -0.64 1.22 16.15
C GLY A 144 0.14 2.52 15.93
N ALA A 145 1.14 2.82 16.77
CA ALA A 145 1.99 4.00 16.61
C ALA A 145 2.84 3.96 15.33
N ILE A 146 3.41 2.80 15.00
CA ILE A 146 4.18 2.60 13.76
C ILE A 146 3.28 2.78 12.53
N ALA A 147 2.05 2.25 12.53
CA ALA A 147 1.13 2.45 11.42
C ALA A 147 0.53 3.86 11.39
N ALA A 148 0.31 4.48 12.55
CA ALA A 148 -0.27 5.81 12.66
C ALA A 148 0.64 6.90 12.08
N ALA A 149 1.96 6.80 12.24
CA ALA A 149 2.88 7.81 11.74
C ALA A 149 2.75 8.06 10.20
N PRO A 150 2.88 7.06 9.32
CA PRO A 150 2.66 7.25 7.88
C PRO A 150 1.19 7.53 7.56
N CYS A 151 0.23 6.92 8.27
CA CYS A 151 -1.20 7.14 8.07
C CYS A 151 -1.59 8.62 8.27
N LEU A 152 -1.10 9.25 9.34
CA LEU A 152 -1.33 10.68 9.62
C LEU A 152 -0.67 11.57 8.56
N LEU A 153 0.55 11.26 8.12
CA LEU A 153 1.23 12.02 7.06
C LEU A 153 0.48 11.94 5.72
N ILE A 154 -0.10 10.78 5.40
CA ILE A 154 -0.90 10.56 4.18
C ILE A 154 -2.25 11.28 4.28
N LEU A 155 -2.90 11.27 5.46
CA LEU A 155 -4.12 12.04 5.72
C LEU A 155 -3.91 13.55 5.53
N MET A 156 -2.73 14.07 5.88
CA MET A 156 -2.35 15.46 5.62
C MET A 156 -2.15 15.78 4.13
N GLN A 157 -2.06 14.77 3.25
CA GLN A 157 -1.94 14.90 1.79
C GLN A 157 -3.29 14.78 1.07
N PRO A 158 -4.41 14.96 1.78
CA PRO A 158 -5.75 14.47 1.47
C PRO A 158 -5.90 13.14 0.70
N ASP A 159 -5.03 12.16 0.92
CA ASP A 159 -5.09 10.88 0.19
C ASP A 159 -5.80 9.79 1.01
N LEU A 160 -7.13 9.80 0.93
CA LEU A 160 -7.97 8.83 1.65
C LEU A 160 -7.75 7.39 1.17
N GLY A 161 -7.46 7.20 -0.12
CA GLY A 161 -7.25 5.86 -0.70
C GLY A 161 -6.06 5.16 -0.07
N ALA A 162 -4.91 5.84 0.00
CA ALA A 162 -3.72 5.28 0.63
C ALA A 162 -3.85 5.15 2.16
N THR A 163 -4.66 6.00 2.80
CA THR A 163 -4.91 5.94 4.24
C THR A 163 -5.70 4.68 4.62
N ILE A 164 -6.79 4.38 3.89
CA ILE A 164 -7.69 3.27 4.22
C ILE A 164 -6.97 1.92 4.18
N ILE A 165 -5.94 1.76 3.34
CA ILE A 165 -5.13 0.54 3.22
C ILE A 165 -4.48 0.15 4.56
N TRP A 166 -4.11 1.11 5.40
CA TRP A 166 -3.46 0.82 6.68
C TRP A 166 -4.36 0.04 7.65
N GLY A 167 -5.68 0.23 7.60
CA GLY A 167 -6.64 -0.47 8.46
C GLY A 167 -6.58 -2.00 8.33
N PRO A 168 -6.94 -2.57 7.16
CA PRO A 168 -6.91 -4.02 6.95
C PRO A 168 -5.50 -4.59 7.04
N VAL A 169 -4.48 -3.85 6.59
CA VAL A 169 -3.07 -4.29 6.68
C VAL A 169 -2.64 -4.46 8.14
N LEU A 170 -2.89 -3.45 8.98
CA LEU A 170 -2.55 -3.52 10.39
C LEU A 170 -3.33 -4.65 11.08
N LEU A 171 -4.64 -4.76 10.83
CA LEU A 171 -5.46 -5.81 11.43
C LEU A 171 -4.97 -7.21 11.06
N ALA A 172 -4.62 -7.44 9.80
CA ALA A 172 -4.05 -8.70 9.33
C ALA A 172 -2.71 -9.01 10.01
N LEU A 173 -1.81 -8.02 10.13
CA LEU A 173 -0.53 -8.20 10.80
C LEU A 173 -0.68 -8.50 12.29
N LEU A 174 -1.59 -7.83 12.99
CA LEU A 174 -1.85 -8.07 14.41
C LEU A 174 -2.45 -9.45 14.64
N PHE A 175 -3.35 -9.89 13.75
CA PHE A 175 -3.92 -11.23 13.76
C PHE A 175 -2.84 -12.31 13.59
N VAL A 176 -2.02 -12.20 12.53
CA VAL A 176 -0.90 -13.13 12.27
C VAL A 176 0.16 -13.05 13.36
N GLY A 177 0.38 -11.87 13.96
CA GLY A 177 1.27 -11.64 15.09
C GLY A 177 0.81 -12.30 16.40
N GLY A 178 -0.37 -12.93 16.42
CA GLY A 178 -0.90 -13.65 17.58
C GLY A 178 -1.48 -12.73 18.66
N ILE A 179 -1.97 -11.54 18.29
CA ILE A 179 -2.79 -10.74 19.20
C ILE A 179 -4.16 -11.43 19.33
N PRO A 180 -4.68 -11.64 20.56
CA PRO A 180 -5.90 -12.40 20.72
C PRO A 180 -7.10 -11.65 20.13
N LEU A 181 -7.99 -12.41 19.48
CA LEU A 181 -9.09 -11.91 18.65
C LEU A 181 -10.00 -10.90 19.36
N ARG A 182 -10.17 -11.05 20.68
CA ARG A 182 -10.93 -10.11 21.52
C ARG A 182 -10.48 -8.65 21.34
N TYR A 183 -9.18 -8.37 21.28
CA TYR A 183 -8.71 -7.00 21.08
C TYR A 183 -8.99 -6.50 19.66
N LEU A 184 -8.86 -7.37 18.66
CA LEU A 184 -9.12 -7.02 17.27
C LEU A 184 -10.60 -6.69 17.06
N ILE A 185 -11.51 -7.49 17.63
CA ILE A 185 -12.95 -7.24 17.60
C ILE A 185 -13.26 -5.92 18.31
N CYS A 186 -12.69 -5.67 19.49
CA CYS A 186 -12.87 -4.39 20.19
C CYS A 186 -12.44 -3.20 19.33
N ILE A 187 -11.31 -3.27 18.64
CA ILE A 187 -10.85 -2.18 17.75
C ILE A 187 -11.85 -1.96 16.62
N VAL A 188 -12.30 -3.03 15.95
CA VAL A 188 -13.27 -2.92 14.86
C VAL A 188 -14.56 -2.29 15.35
N LEU A 189 -15.09 -2.74 16.50
CA LEU A 189 -16.30 -2.19 17.10
C LEU A 189 -16.14 -0.72 17.47
N ILE A 190 -14.98 -0.32 18.02
CA ILE A 190 -14.65 1.07 18.30
C ILE A 190 -14.67 1.87 17.00
N VAL A 191 -13.94 1.44 15.97
CA VAL A 191 -13.89 2.15 14.69
C VAL A 191 -15.30 2.33 14.10
N VAL A 192 -16.11 1.28 14.09
CA VAL A 192 -17.50 1.32 13.60
C VAL A 192 -18.36 2.28 14.42
N ALA A 193 -18.25 2.25 15.75
CA ALA A 193 -18.99 3.15 16.63
C ALA A 193 -18.62 4.63 16.43
N PHE A 194 -17.39 4.92 15.99
CA PHE A 194 -16.93 6.29 15.71
C PHE A 194 -17.28 6.79 14.30
N ILE A 195 -17.75 5.94 13.38
CA ILE A 195 -18.13 6.35 12.00
C ILE A 195 -19.18 7.48 12.00
N PRO A 196 -20.28 7.42 12.76
CA PRO A 196 -21.30 8.48 12.77
C PRO A 196 -20.74 9.82 13.26
N ILE A 197 -19.86 9.78 14.27
CA ILE A 197 -19.20 10.96 14.83
C ILE A 197 -18.26 11.57 13.79
N ALA A 198 -17.49 10.72 13.08
CA ALA A 198 -16.62 11.16 12.00
C ALA A 198 -17.43 11.81 10.86
N TYR A 199 -18.59 11.26 10.49
CA TYR A 199 -19.47 11.82 9.46
C TYR A 199 -19.95 13.23 9.80
N MET A 200 -20.30 13.49 11.08
CA MET A 200 -20.70 14.83 11.53
C MET A 200 -19.57 15.87 11.46
N GLY A 201 -18.31 15.43 11.62
CA GLY A 201 -17.13 16.31 11.54
C GLY A 201 -16.54 16.50 10.14
N MET A 202 -17.10 15.83 9.12
CA MET A 202 -16.62 15.92 7.74
C MET A 202 -17.01 17.24 7.07
N LYS A 203 -16.17 17.70 6.12
CA LYS A 203 -16.48 18.87 5.30
C LYS A 203 -17.67 18.55 4.37
N PRO A 204 -18.47 19.55 3.96
CA PRO A 204 -19.64 19.34 3.09
C PRO A 204 -19.32 18.53 1.82
N TYR A 205 -18.20 18.82 1.14
CA TYR A 205 -17.78 18.07 -0.05
C TYR A 205 -17.48 16.58 0.21
N GLN A 206 -17.06 16.24 1.43
CA GLN A 206 -16.75 14.85 1.80
C GLN A 206 -18.05 14.08 2.03
N GLN A 207 -19.02 14.72 2.67
CA GLN A 207 -20.36 14.16 2.85
C GLN A 207 -21.03 13.95 1.50
N GLU A 208 -20.95 14.94 0.60
CA GLU A 208 -21.51 14.87 -0.76
C GLU A 208 -20.94 13.71 -1.57
N ARG A 209 -19.63 13.43 -1.46
CA ARG A 209 -19.01 12.25 -2.08
C ARG A 209 -19.54 10.93 -1.51
N ILE A 210 -19.80 10.86 -0.21
CA ILE A 210 -20.33 9.65 0.43
C ILE A 210 -21.79 9.46 0.01
N THR A 211 -22.59 10.52 0.00
CA THR A 211 -24.00 10.45 -0.40
C THR A 211 -24.15 10.11 -1.89
N ALA A 212 -23.31 10.65 -2.77
CA ALA A 212 -23.29 10.28 -4.19
C ALA A 212 -22.84 8.82 -4.41
N PHE A 213 -22.00 8.27 -3.53
CA PHE A 213 -21.62 6.86 -3.58
C PHE A 213 -22.73 5.91 -3.10
N ILE A 214 -23.49 6.32 -2.09
CA ILE A 214 -24.59 5.52 -1.52
C ILE A 214 -25.84 5.61 -2.40
N ASN A 215 -26.12 6.80 -2.93
CA ASN A 215 -27.24 7.09 -3.82
C ASN A 215 -26.69 7.58 -5.16
N PRO A 216 -26.35 6.67 -6.09
CA PRO A 216 -25.80 7.03 -7.40
C PRO A 216 -26.83 7.68 -8.35
N ASP A 217 -28.10 7.75 -7.94
CA ASP A 217 -29.22 8.29 -8.73
C ASP A 217 -29.51 9.79 -8.46
N ILE A 218 -28.72 10.44 -7.60
CA ILE A 218 -28.78 11.89 -7.30
C ILE A 218 -27.61 12.59 -7.98
#